data_AF-A0A919UKH8-F1
#
_entry.id   AF-A0A919UKH8-F1
#
_cell.length_a   1.000
_cell.length_b   1.000
_cell.length_c   1.000
_cell.angle_alpha   90.00
_cell.angle_beta   90.00
_cell.angle_gamma   90.00
#
_symmetry.space_group_name_H-M   'P 1'
#
loop_
_entity.id
_entity.type
_entity.pdbx_description
1 polymer ?
#
loop_
_entity_poly.entity_id
_entity_poly.type
_entity_poly.pdbx_seq_one_letter_code
_entity_poly.pdbx_strand_id
1 'polypeptide(L)'
;MPTSDVSPEVTDLRHRRREIRRELARVRWWRRLVQARKDLAIAQLTDVQELERLGVDDAWEALAADAPTTSELAGAVWPEKRTATPTSVEALVSLDARLKSYEDRVGDNLEMVTAQMVRALGHERRVGPHGRGGDHG
;
A
#
# COMPACT_ATOMS: atom_id res chain seq x y z
N MET A 1 22.91 6.23 -37.01
CA MET A 1 21.82 5.74 -36.15
C MET A 1 20.90 6.93 -35.87
N PRO A 2 19.72 7.05 -36.49
CA PRO A 2 18.83 8.16 -36.17
C PRO A 2 18.22 7.88 -34.80
N THR A 3 18.60 8.67 -33.80
CA THR A 3 17.93 8.73 -32.51
C THR A 3 16.53 9.29 -32.78
N SER A 4 15.51 8.44 -32.68
CA SER A 4 14.12 8.91 -32.68
C SER A 4 13.94 9.77 -31.43
N ASP A 5 13.99 11.10 -31.60
CA ASP A 5 13.64 12.03 -30.54
C ASP A 5 12.19 11.79 -30.14
N VAL A 6 12.01 11.16 -28.98
CA VAL A 6 10.70 10.95 -28.36
C VAL A 6 10.08 12.31 -28.12
N SER A 7 8.80 12.49 -28.42
CA SER A 7 8.16 13.80 -28.24
C SER A 7 8.27 14.28 -26.78
N PRO A 8 8.31 15.61 -26.57
CA PRO A 8 8.24 16.17 -25.22
C PRO A 8 6.99 15.69 -24.47
N GLU A 9 5.86 15.52 -25.17
CA GLU A 9 4.61 15.00 -24.60
C GLU A 9 4.77 13.60 -24.01
N VAL A 10 5.41 12.66 -24.73
CA VAL A 10 5.65 11.30 -24.21
C VAL A 10 6.65 11.31 -23.06
N THR A 11 7.62 12.22 -23.08
CA THR A 11 8.59 12.37 -21.98
C THR A 11 7.92 12.87 -20.70
N ASP A 12 7.01 13.84 -20.82
CA ASP A 12 6.23 14.38 -19.70
C ASP A 12 5.28 13.33 -19.13
N LEU A 13 4.57 12.59 -19.98
CA LEU A 13 3.69 11.49 -19.56
C LEU A 13 4.46 10.38 -18.84
N ARG A 14 5.69 10.06 -19.29
CA ARG A 14 6.57 9.11 -18.58
C ARG A 14 6.97 9.62 -17.22
N HIS A 15 7.34 10.91 -17.12
CA HIS A 15 7.66 11.53 -15.84
C HIS A 15 6.47 11.46 -14.88
N ARG A 16 5.31 11.92 -15.35
CA ARG A 16 4.08 11.93 -14.56
C ARG A 16 3.67 10.53 -14.09
N ARG A 17 3.75 9.53 -14.97
CA ARG A 17 3.48 8.13 -14.62
C ARG A 17 4.42 7.61 -13.52
N ARG A 18 5.71 7.98 -13.55
CA ARG A 18 6.67 7.59 -12.51
C ARG A 18 6.34 8.21 -11.16
N GLU A 19 5.97 9.49 -11.14
CA GLU A 19 5.56 10.18 -9.90
C GLU A 19 4.32 9.52 -9.29
N ILE A 20 3.29 9.29 -10.10
CA ILE A 20 2.03 8.68 -9.63
C ILE A 20 2.29 7.26 -9.09
N ARG A 21 3.16 6.47 -9.73
CA ARG A 21 3.54 5.14 -9.20
C ARG A 21 4.23 5.20 -7.85
N ARG A 22 5.11 6.18 -7.63
CA ARG A 22 5.79 6.39 -6.34
C ARG A 22 4.78 6.76 -5.27
N GLU A 23 3.84 7.64 -5.60
CA GLU A 23 2.78 8.03 -4.68
C GLU A 23 1.87 6.85 -4.35
N LEU A 24 1.45 6.06 -5.34
CA LEU A 24 0.64 4.86 -5.11
C LEU A 24 1.34 3.86 -4.18
N ALA A 25 2.66 3.64 -4.37
CA ALA A 25 3.44 2.79 -3.49
C ALA A 25 3.51 3.33 -2.06
N ARG A 26 3.69 4.64 -1.89
CA ARG A 26 3.70 5.33 -0.60
C ARG A 26 2.37 5.19 0.14
N VAL A 27 1.25 5.43 -0.55
CA VAL A 27 -0.10 5.31 0.04
C VAL A 27 -0.37 3.88 0.47
N ARG A 28 -0.06 2.89 -0.37
CA ARG A 28 -0.21 1.47 -0.03
C ARG A 28 0.61 1.06 1.17
N TRP A 29 1.85 1.54 1.26
CA TRP A 29 2.71 1.30 2.41
C TRP A 29 2.08 1.85 3.70
N TRP A 30 1.65 3.11 3.69
CA TRP A 30 0.97 3.71 4.84
C TRP A 30 -0.32 2.97 5.22
N ARG A 31 -1.12 2.56 4.24
CA ARG A 31 -2.35 1.83 4.49
C ARG A 31 -2.10 0.50 5.20
N ARG A 32 -1.06 -0.25 4.79
CA ARG A 32 -0.65 -1.48 5.48
C ARG A 32 -0.25 -1.23 6.93
N LEU A 33 0.48 -0.14 7.19
CA LEU A 33 0.86 0.23 8.56
C LEU A 33 -0.36 0.59 9.42
N VAL A 34 -1.33 1.34 8.86
CA VAL A 34 -2.56 1.70 9.57
C VAL A 34 -3.40 0.46 9.88
N GLN A 35 -3.50 -0.49 8.95
CA GLN A 35 -4.16 -1.78 9.20
C GLN A 35 -3.48 -2.55 10.33
N ALA A 36 -2.17 -2.77 10.26
CA ALA A 36 -1.44 -3.46 11.31
C ALA A 36 -1.62 -2.77 12.68
N ARG A 37 -1.61 -1.43 12.71
CA ARG A 37 -1.84 -0.67 13.95
C ARG A 37 -3.25 -0.82 14.50
N LYS A 38 -4.26 -0.89 13.63
CA LYS A 38 -5.65 -1.15 13.99
C LYS A 38 -5.82 -2.55 14.56
N ASP A 39 -5.23 -3.56 13.91
CA ASP A 39 -5.30 -4.94 14.36
C ASP A 39 -4.66 -5.09 15.75
N LEU A 40 -3.50 -4.46 15.99
CA LEU A 40 -2.87 -4.39 17.32
C LEU A 40 -3.73 -3.65 18.36
N ALA A 41 -4.44 -2.59 17.96
CA ALA A 41 -5.30 -1.84 18.87
C ALA A 41 -6.55 -2.64 19.27
N ILE A 42 -7.14 -3.39 18.32
CA ILE A 42 -8.26 -4.30 18.58
C ILE A 42 -7.80 -5.45 19.48
N ALA A 43 -6.63 -6.03 19.20
CA ALA A 43 -6.04 -7.07 20.05
C ALA A 43 -5.88 -6.58 21.49
N GLN A 44 -5.27 -5.42 21.73
CA GLN A 44 -5.14 -4.85 23.09
C GLN A 44 -6.47 -4.68 23.83
N LEU A 45 -7.55 -4.36 23.12
CA LEU A 45 -8.89 -4.21 23.71
C LEU A 45 -9.56 -5.56 24.02
N THR A 46 -9.11 -6.63 23.39
CA THR A 46 -9.67 -7.99 23.51
C THR A 46 -8.88 -8.86 24.49
N ASP A 47 -7.57 -8.63 24.60
CA ASP A 47 -6.62 -9.63 25.14
C ASP A 47 -6.41 -9.57 26.66
N VAL A 48 -6.45 -8.39 27.31
CA VAL A 48 -5.89 -8.28 28.67
C VAL A 48 -6.82 -8.85 29.76
N GLN A 49 -8.11 -8.54 29.75
CA GLN A 49 -8.97 -8.94 30.88
C GLN A 49 -9.54 -10.35 30.76
N GLU A 50 -9.60 -10.94 29.56
CA GLU A 50 -10.29 -12.22 29.34
C GLU A 50 -9.34 -13.42 29.44
N LEU A 51 -8.09 -13.30 28.96
CA LEU A 51 -7.05 -14.32 29.15
C LEU A 51 -6.67 -14.50 30.63
N GLU A 52 -6.46 -13.40 31.36
CA GLU A 52 -6.16 -13.44 32.81
C GLU A 52 -7.26 -14.12 33.63
N ARG A 53 -8.52 -14.04 33.19
CA ARG A 53 -9.68 -14.68 33.85
C ARG A 53 -9.85 -16.15 33.53
N LEU A 54 -9.30 -16.63 32.40
CA LEU A 54 -9.44 -18.01 31.97
C LEU A 54 -8.39 -18.95 32.59
N GLY A 55 -7.38 -18.43 33.29
CA GLY A 55 -6.41 -19.22 34.05
C GLY A 55 -5.61 -20.22 33.20
N VAL A 56 -5.43 -19.92 31.91
CA VAL A 56 -4.85 -20.85 30.93
C VAL A 56 -3.31 -20.84 30.90
N ASP A 57 -2.66 -19.79 31.39
CA ASP A 57 -1.25 -19.54 31.04
C ASP A 57 -0.22 -20.43 31.76
N ASP A 58 -0.25 -20.56 33.09
CA ASP A 58 0.95 -21.09 33.76
C ASP A 58 1.20 -22.58 33.53
N ALA A 59 0.15 -23.38 33.33
CA ALA A 59 0.26 -24.84 33.29
C ALA A 59 0.62 -25.39 31.89
N TRP A 60 0.21 -24.71 30.81
CA TRP A 60 0.48 -25.15 29.43
C TRP A 60 1.77 -24.57 28.88
N GLU A 61 2.16 -23.33 29.25
CA GLU A 61 3.46 -22.78 28.91
C GLU A 61 4.60 -23.59 29.55
N ALA A 62 4.40 -24.07 30.78
CA ALA A 62 5.37 -24.92 31.47
C ALA A 62 5.62 -26.29 30.80
N LEU A 63 4.72 -26.74 29.91
CA LEU A 63 4.82 -28.02 29.20
C LEU A 63 5.46 -27.91 27.82
N ALA A 64 5.58 -26.70 27.27
CA ALA A 64 6.10 -26.47 25.94
C ALA A 64 7.58 -26.07 26.02
N ALA A 65 8.47 -27.06 25.95
CA ALA A 65 9.91 -26.80 25.81
C ALA A 65 10.15 -25.91 24.56
N ASP A 66 10.83 -24.77 24.76
CA ASP A 66 11.19 -23.76 23.76
C ASP A 66 10.04 -22.92 23.15
N ALA A 67 8.83 -22.95 23.72
CA ALA A 67 7.77 -22.02 23.29
C ALA A 67 7.95 -20.63 23.93
N PRO A 68 7.82 -19.53 23.16
CA PRO A 68 7.85 -18.18 23.72
C PRO A 68 6.64 -17.97 24.63
N THR A 69 6.89 -17.46 25.83
CA THR A 69 5.85 -17.17 26.83
C THR A 69 4.96 -16.01 26.36
N THR A 70 3.73 -15.96 26.85
CA THR A 70 2.81 -14.84 26.61
C THR A 70 3.43 -13.52 27.07
N SER A 71 4.24 -13.54 28.14
CA SER A 71 4.98 -12.38 28.62
C SER A 71 6.07 -11.89 27.65
N GLU A 72 6.81 -12.80 27.00
CA GLU A 72 7.83 -12.48 26.00
C GLU A 72 7.19 -11.94 24.72
N LEU A 73 6.10 -12.56 24.27
CA LEU A 73 5.34 -12.10 23.11
C LEU A 73 4.71 -10.72 23.39
N ALA A 74 4.11 -10.53 24.58
CA ALA A 74 3.55 -9.25 24.97
C ALA A 74 4.62 -8.15 25.07
N GLY A 75 5.81 -8.46 25.61
CA GLY A 75 6.94 -7.54 25.67
C GLY A 75 7.50 -7.18 24.29
N ALA A 76 7.53 -8.14 23.36
CA ALA A 76 7.98 -7.91 21.99
C ALA A 76 6.97 -7.08 21.16
N VAL A 77 5.67 -7.29 21.37
CA VAL A 77 4.59 -6.63 20.61
C VAL A 77 4.23 -5.26 21.20
N TRP A 78 4.33 -5.08 22.53
CA TRP A 78 3.99 -3.85 23.24
C TRP A 78 5.11 -3.36 24.18
N PRO A 79 6.28 -2.96 23.64
CA PRO A 79 7.40 -2.47 24.45
C PRO A 79 7.09 -1.16 25.21
N GLU A 80 6.12 -0.37 24.73
CA GLU A 80 5.61 0.83 25.40
C GLU A 80 4.12 0.66 25.75
N LYS A 81 3.75 0.94 27.00
CA LYS A 81 2.36 0.89 27.51
C LYS A 81 1.52 2.08 27.01
N ARG A 82 1.30 2.19 25.70
CA ARG A 82 0.18 3.01 25.19
C ARG A 82 -1.06 2.13 25.11
N THR A 83 -2.01 2.39 25.98
CA THR A 83 -3.30 1.72 26.00
C THR A 83 -4.14 2.18 24.81
N ALA A 84 -4.56 1.26 23.95
CA ALA A 84 -5.57 1.53 22.95
C ALA A 84 -6.91 1.86 23.62
N THR A 85 -7.65 2.78 23.02
CA THR A 85 -9.04 3.11 23.40
C THR A 85 -9.98 2.85 22.23
N PRO A 86 -11.29 2.62 22.45
CA PRO A 86 -12.25 2.50 21.35
C PRO A 86 -12.19 3.68 20.38
N THR A 87 -12.09 4.91 20.89
CA THR A 87 -11.92 6.13 20.08
C THR A 87 -10.64 6.11 19.22
N SER A 88 -9.54 5.55 19.73
CA SER A 88 -8.30 5.40 18.94
C SER A 88 -8.47 4.42 17.78
N VAL A 89 -9.28 3.37 17.96
CA VAL A 89 -9.63 2.42 16.88
C VAL A 89 -10.52 3.08 15.84
N GLU A 90 -11.54 3.83 16.26
CA GLU A 90 -12.40 4.61 15.35
C GLU A 90 -11.60 5.60 14.50
N ALA A 91 -10.63 6.29 15.11
CA ALA A 91 -9.72 7.19 14.40
C ALA A 91 -8.87 6.46 13.35
N LEU A 92 -8.37 5.25 13.66
CA LEU A 92 -7.62 4.42 12.72
C LEU A 92 -8.50 3.91 11.56
N VAL A 93 -9.76 3.53 11.83
CA VAL A 93 -10.74 3.14 10.81
C VAL A 93 -11.04 4.30 9.87
N SER A 94 -11.27 5.49 10.41
CA SER A 94 -11.50 6.71 9.61
C SER A 94 -10.28 7.06 8.76
N LEU A 95 -9.07 6.94 9.31
CA LEU A 95 -7.83 7.19 8.57
C LEU A 95 -7.63 6.17 7.43
N ASP A 96 -7.89 4.88 7.67
CA ASP A 96 -7.83 3.86 6.62
C ASP A 96 -8.84 4.14 5.49
N ALA A 97 -10.07 4.51 5.81
CA ALA A 97 -11.09 4.85 4.81
C ALA A 97 -10.66 6.03 3.93
N ARG A 98 -10.04 7.06 4.54
CA ARG A 98 -9.47 8.21 3.83
C ARG A 98 -8.28 7.80 2.94
N LEU A 99 -7.39 6.96 3.45
CA LEU A 99 -6.23 6.45 2.69
C LEU A 99 -6.69 5.57 1.53
N LYS A 100 -7.67 4.68 1.73
CA LYS A 100 -8.27 3.89 0.66
C LYS A 100 -8.87 4.78 -0.42
N SER A 101 -9.67 5.76 -0.04
CA SER A 101 -10.28 6.68 -1.01
C SER A 101 -9.23 7.45 -1.81
N TYR A 102 -8.10 7.79 -1.18
CA TYR A 102 -6.98 8.42 -1.86
C TYR A 102 -6.21 7.44 -2.76
N GLU A 103 -5.97 6.21 -2.31
CA GLU A 103 -5.36 5.14 -3.09
C GLU A 103 -6.15 4.90 -4.38
N ASP A 104 -7.48 4.80 -4.28
CA ASP A 104 -8.37 4.58 -5.42
C ASP A 104 -8.22 5.73 -6.43
N ARG A 105 -8.27 7.01 -5.98
CA ARG A 105 -8.07 8.18 -6.85
C ARG A 105 -6.69 8.22 -7.53
N VAL A 106 -5.63 7.84 -6.81
CA VAL A 106 -4.26 7.79 -7.37
C VAL A 106 -4.15 6.65 -8.38
N GLY A 107 -4.82 5.53 -8.13
CA GLY A 107 -4.95 4.40 -9.05
C GLY A 107 -5.63 4.80 -10.36
N ASP A 108 -6.81 5.42 -10.27
CA ASP A 108 -7.57 5.90 -11.44
C ASP A 108 -6.74 6.89 -12.27
N ASN A 109 -6.02 7.81 -11.61
CA ASN A 109 -5.14 8.76 -12.28
C ASN A 109 -3.96 8.06 -12.99
N LEU A 110 -3.39 7.01 -12.38
CA LEU A 110 -2.33 6.22 -12.99
C LEU A 110 -2.80 5.52 -14.27
N GLU A 111 -4.02 4.96 -14.24
CA GLU A 111 -4.65 4.32 -15.39
C GLU A 111 -4.89 5.33 -16.51
N MET A 112 -5.45 6.50 -16.18
CA MET A 112 -5.68 7.59 -17.13
C MET A 112 -4.38 8.06 -17.81
N VAL A 113 -3.32 8.34 -17.04
CA VAL A 113 -2.02 8.77 -17.59
C VAL A 113 -1.38 7.66 -18.43
N THR A 114 -1.53 6.40 -18.02
CA THR A 114 -1.04 5.27 -18.81
C THR A 114 -1.78 5.17 -20.14
N ALA A 115 -3.11 5.36 -20.16
CA ALA A 115 -3.90 5.38 -21.38
C ALA A 115 -3.51 6.55 -22.32
N GLN A 116 -3.27 7.75 -21.76
CA GLN A 116 -2.75 8.89 -22.52
C GLN A 116 -1.38 8.58 -23.14
N MET A 117 -0.46 8.01 -22.37
CA MET A 117 0.87 7.63 -22.85
C MET A 117 0.81 6.60 -23.99
N VAL A 118 -0.06 5.59 -23.88
CA VAL A 118 -0.25 4.59 -24.95
C VAL A 118 -0.80 5.25 -26.22
N ARG A 119 -1.74 6.18 -26.10
CA ARG A 119 -2.28 6.92 -27.25
C ARG A 119 -1.20 7.79 -27.92
N ALA A 120 -0.40 8.53 -27.14
CA ALA A 120 0.67 9.37 -27.65
C ALA A 120 1.74 8.54 -28.39
N LEU A 121 2.19 7.43 -27.81
CA LEU A 121 3.11 6.48 -28.47
C LEU A 121 2.52 5.89 -29.75
N GLY A 122 1.22 5.57 -29.75
CA GLY A 122 0.53 5.08 -30.94
C GLY A 122 0.43 6.13 -32.06
N HIS A 123 0.31 7.41 -31.72
CA HIS A 123 0.34 8.51 -32.68
C HIS A 123 1.75 8.72 -33.25
N GLU A 124 2.79 8.78 -32.41
CA GLU A 124 4.19 8.86 -32.85
C GLU A 124 4.56 7.73 -33.83
N ARG A 125 4.15 6.49 -33.54
CA ARG A 125 4.44 5.34 -34.41
C ARG A 125 3.78 5.44 -35.79
N ARG A 126 2.61 6.07 -35.89
CA ARG A 126 1.90 6.29 -37.16
C ARG A 126 2.50 7.44 -37.98
N VAL A 127 3.02 8.47 -37.32
CA VAL A 127 3.63 9.65 -37.97
C VAL A 127 5.11 9.42 -38.30
N GLY A 128 5.78 8.49 -37.62
CA GLY A 128 7.16 8.11 -37.86
C GLY A 128 7.44 7.49 -39.24
N PRO A 129 8.71 7.35 -39.65
CA PRO A 129 9.15 7.15 -41.04
C PRO A 129 8.72 5.84 -41.71
N HIS A 130 7.97 4.97 -41.02
CA HIS A 130 7.48 3.69 -41.54
C HIS A 130 6.04 3.77 -42.05
N GLY A 131 5.36 4.92 -41.96
CA GLY A 131 4.03 5.15 -42.53
C GLY A 131 4.02 5.44 -44.04
N ARG A 132 5.19 5.48 -44.69
CA ARG A 132 5.35 5.85 -46.11
C ARG A 132 5.85 4.65 -46.93
N GLY A 133 5.05 3.60 -47.00
CA GLY A 133 5.41 2.37 -47.71
C GLY A 133 4.15 1.58 -48.07
N GLY A 134 3.35 2.14 -48.97
CA GLY A 134 2.10 1.52 -49.40
C GLY A 134 1.31 2.43 -50.32
N ASP A 135 1.94 2.92 -51.37
CA ASP A 135 1.19 3.31 -52.57
C ASP A 135 1.90 2.67 -53.76
N HIS A 136 1.21 1.69 -54.34
CA HIS A 136 1.64 0.94 -55.51
C HIS A 136 1.28 1.76 -56.75
N GLY A 137 2.28 2.07 -57.56
CA GLY A 137 2.16 2.50 -58.96
C GLY A 137 3.24 1.82 -59.77
#